data_AF-A0A1S3K292-F1
#
_entry.id   AF-A0A1S3K292-F1
#
_cell.length_a   1.000
_cell.length_b   1.000
_cell.length_c   1.000
_cell.angle_alpha   90.00
_cell.angle_beta   90.00
_cell.angle_gamma   90.00
#
_symmetry.space_group_name_H-M   'P 1'
#
loop_
_entity.id
_entity.type
_entity.pdbx_description
1 polymer ?
#
loop_
_entity_poly.entity_id
_entity_poly.type
_entity_poly.pdbx_seq_one_letter_code
_entity_poly.pdbx_strand_id
1 'polypeptide(L)'
;MKGRVVFWFHLNVATNSGYVLFKLYGQQCNRCKSEKFEHAMWYPEEVIKVVGNVYNRVGQVYYGFYRPPLRIDRRPGKPRNQHNAELCQACKDGLCREEWTFS
;
A
#
# COMPACT_ATOMS: atom_id res chain seq x y z
N MET A 1 5.89 -2.66 13.42
CA MET A 1 4.71 -2.92 12.56
C MET A 1 5.09 -2.50 11.15
N LYS A 2 5.10 -3.42 10.18
CA LYS A 2 5.38 -3.08 8.77
C LYS A 2 4.04 -2.80 8.08
N GLY A 3 3.75 -1.54 7.75
CA GLY A 3 2.53 -1.18 7.03
C GLY A 3 2.59 -1.66 5.58
N ARG A 4 1.47 -2.15 5.05
CA ARG A 4 1.31 -2.51 3.63
C ARG A 4 -0.05 -2.03 3.14
N VAL A 5 -0.05 -1.48 1.95
CA VAL A 5 -1.24 -1.07 1.21
C VAL A 5 -1.08 -1.55 -0.23
N VAL A 6 -2.18 -1.98 -0.84
CA VAL A 6 -2.25 -2.29 -2.27
C VAL A 6 -3.36 -1.44 -2.87
N PHE A 7 -3.12 -0.94 -4.08
CA PHE A 7 -4.09 -0.19 -4.87
C PHE A 7 -4.39 -0.94 -6.16
N TRP A 8 -5.65 -0.93 -6.55
CA TRP A 8 -6.11 -1.37 -7.86
C TRP A 8 -6.85 -0.21 -8.51
N PHE A 9 -6.71 -0.06 -9.81
CA PHE A 9 -7.41 0.99 -10.52
C PHE A 9 -7.83 0.49 -11.91
N HIS A 10 -8.94 1.01 -12.40
CA HIS A 10 -9.46 0.70 -13.72
C HIS A 10 -10.15 1.92 -14.31
N LEU A 11 -10.01 2.11 -15.62
CA LEU A 11 -10.75 3.10 -16.38
C LEU A 11 -11.44 2.40 -17.54
N ASN A 12 -12.76 2.54 -17.62
CA ASN A 12 -13.54 2.21 -18.79
C ASN A 12 -13.62 3.44 -19.70
N VAL A 13 -12.89 3.40 -20.80
CA VAL A 13 -12.79 4.51 -21.77
C VAL A 13 -14.12 4.73 -22.51
N ALA A 14 -14.92 3.68 -22.73
CA ALA A 14 -16.20 3.79 -23.42
C ALA A 14 -17.24 4.59 -22.61
N THR A 15 -17.22 4.45 -21.29
CA THR A 15 -18.12 5.17 -20.37
C THR A 15 -17.47 6.38 -19.71
N ASN A 16 -16.19 6.63 -19.99
CA ASN A 16 -15.33 7.62 -19.33
C ASN A 16 -15.45 7.59 -17.80
N SER A 17 -15.50 6.38 -17.23
CA SER A 17 -15.68 6.18 -15.79
C SER A 17 -14.75 5.09 -15.28
N GLY A 18 -14.35 5.20 -14.01
CA GLY A 18 -13.36 4.30 -13.44
C GLY A 18 -13.44 4.26 -11.92
N TYR A 19 -12.57 3.46 -11.33
CA TYR A 19 -12.47 3.33 -9.88
C TYR A 19 -11.02 3.17 -9.45
N VAL A 20 -10.77 3.53 -8.18
CA VAL A 20 -9.56 3.20 -7.46
C VAL A 20 -9.98 2.50 -6.18
N LEU A 21 -9.49 1.29 -5.98
CA LEU A 21 -9.70 0.48 -4.79
C LEU A 21 -8.40 0.37 -4.03
N PHE A 22 -8.47 0.22 -2.71
CA PHE A 22 -7.30 -0.04 -1.89
C PHE A 22 -7.61 -1.03 -0.78
N LYS A 23 -6.57 -1.73 -0.33
CA LYS A 23 -6.61 -2.59 0.86
C LYS A 23 -5.47 -2.23 1.80
N LEU A 24 -5.81 -1.85 3.03
CA LEU A 24 -4.86 -1.71 4.13
C LEU A 24 -4.68 -3.06 4.80
N TYR A 25 -3.45 -3.56 4.83
CA TYR A 25 -3.15 -4.82 5.48
C TYR A 25 -2.83 -4.58 6.95
N GLY A 26 -3.48 -5.35 7.80
CA GLY A 26 -3.25 -5.27 9.24
C GLY A 26 -2.18 -6.23 9.77
N GLN A 27 -1.95 -6.13 11.07
CA GLN A 27 -1.16 -7.07 11.86
C GLN A 27 -1.96 -7.52 13.07
N GLN A 28 -1.82 -8.78 13.45
CA GLN A 28 -2.38 -9.32 14.69
C GLN A 28 -1.53 -8.89 15.87
N CYS A 29 -2.18 -8.55 16.99
CA CYS A 29 -1.47 -8.21 18.21
C CYS A 29 -0.88 -9.47 18.86
N ASN A 30 0.45 -9.53 18.95
CA ASN A 30 1.16 -10.64 19.59
C ASN A 30 0.77 -10.82 21.07
N ARG A 31 0.46 -9.73 21.76
CA ARG A 31 0.16 -9.72 23.20
C ARG A 31 -1.25 -10.20 23.50
N CYS A 32 -2.22 -9.71 22.72
CA CYS A 32 -3.63 -10.06 22.91
C CYS A 32 -3.97 -11.45 22.35
N LYS A 33 -3.11 -12.02 21.49
CA LYS A 33 -3.38 -13.26 20.72
C LYS A 33 -4.74 -13.22 20.01
N SER A 34 -5.14 -12.02 19.57
CA SER A 34 -6.38 -11.81 18.85
C SER A 34 -6.27 -12.34 17.43
N GLU A 35 -7.33 -12.98 16.95
CA GLU A 35 -7.42 -13.38 15.54
C GLU A 35 -7.68 -12.19 14.62
N LYS A 36 -8.07 -11.03 15.16
CA LYS A 36 -8.36 -9.82 14.37
C LYS A 36 -7.07 -9.13 13.91
N PHE A 37 -7.10 -8.65 12.67
CA PHE A 37 -6.04 -7.78 12.14
C PHE A 37 -6.30 -6.32 12.49
N GLU A 38 -5.27 -5.65 12.99
CA GLU A 38 -5.28 -4.22 13.29
C GLU A 38 -4.53 -3.46 12.21
N HIS A 39 -5.15 -2.41 11.68
CA HIS A 39 -4.50 -1.54 10.70
C HIS A 39 -3.36 -0.75 11.35
N ALA A 40 -2.27 -0.59 10.60
CA ALA A 40 -1.21 0.32 11.01
C ALA A 40 -1.69 1.77 10.94
N MET A 41 -1.22 2.61 11.86
CA MET A 41 -1.35 4.06 11.71
C MET A 41 -0.43 4.54 10.59
N TRP A 42 -0.92 5.49 9.81
CA TRP A 42 -0.16 6.13 8.74
C TRP A 42 0.04 7.59 9.08
N TYR A 43 1.27 8.07 8.88
CA TYR A 43 1.54 9.49 8.99
C TYR A 43 0.99 10.22 7.76
N PRO A 44 0.44 11.43 7.91
CA PRO A 44 -0.14 12.19 6.79
C PRO A 44 0.82 12.32 5.59
N GLU A 45 2.12 12.53 5.86
CA GLU A 45 3.14 12.65 4.81
C GLU A 45 3.33 11.36 3.99
N GLU A 46 3.21 10.19 4.63
CA GLU A 46 3.28 8.90 3.95
C GLU A 46 2.04 8.66 3.08
N VAL A 47 0.86 9.11 3.54
CA VAL A 47 -0.38 9.03 2.77
C VAL A 47 -0.29 9.90 1.52
N ILE A 48 0.10 11.17 1.65
CA ILE A 48 0.22 12.11 0.53
C ILE A 48 1.17 11.55 -0.54
N LYS A 49 2.32 11.02 -0.12
CA LYS A 49 3.31 10.42 -1.02
C LYS A 49 2.73 9.24 -1.79
N VAL A 50 2.08 8.30 -1.10
CA VAL A 50 1.53 7.09 -1.72
C VAL A 50 0.38 7.43 -2.67
N VAL A 51 -0.53 8.33 -2.28
CA VAL A 51 -1.61 8.80 -3.16
C VAL A 51 -1.04 9.53 -4.39
N GLY A 52 0.02 10.32 -4.22
CA GLY A 52 0.72 10.95 -5.34
C GLY A 52 1.32 9.94 -6.33
N ASN A 53 1.89 8.83 -5.84
CA ASN A 53 2.36 7.74 -6.71
C ASN A 53 1.19 7.10 -7.48
N VAL A 54 0.04 6.88 -6.84
CA VAL A 54 -1.17 6.34 -7.48
C VAL A 54 -1.69 7.29 -8.56
N TYR A 55 -1.80 8.58 -8.26
CA TYR A 55 -2.21 9.62 -9.20
C TYR A 55 -1.33 9.63 -10.46
N ASN A 56 -0.01 9.69 -10.28
CA ASN A 56 0.94 9.68 -11.39
C ASN A 56 0.85 8.40 -12.21
N ARG A 57 0.62 7.25 -11.56
CA ARG A 57 0.50 5.96 -12.27
C ARG A 57 -0.78 5.88 -13.10
N VAL A 58 -1.92 6.30 -12.55
CA VAL A 58 -3.19 6.39 -13.28
C VAL A 58 -3.05 7.34 -14.48
N GLY A 59 -2.45 8.51 -14.26
CA GLY A 59 -2.11 9.48 -15.29
C GLY A 59 -1.24 8.89 -16.40
N GLN A 60 -0.23 8.11 -16.03
CA GLN A 60 0.67 7.45 -16.98
C GLN A 60 -0.05 6.38 -17.81
N VAL A 61 -0.85 5.54 -17.16
CA VAL A 61 -1.49 4.38 -17.82
C VAL A 61 -2.61 4.81 -18.76
N TYR A 62 -3.42 5.81 -18.40
CA TYR A 62 -4.61 6.17 -19.17
C TYR A 62 -4.59 7.55 -19.83
N TYR A 63 -3.73 8.47 -19.37
CA TYR A 63 -3.79 9.89 -19.77
C TYR A 63 -2.48 10.42 -20.36
N GLY A 64 -1.48 9.56 -20.59
CA GLY A 64 -0.23 9.94 -21.25
C GLY A 64 0.73 10.78 -20.41
N PHE A 65 0.63 10.75 -19.08
CA PHE A 65 1.58 11.47 -18.23
C PHE A 65 3.00 10.94 -18.43
N TYR A 66 3.98 11.84 -18.34
CA TYR A 66 5.37 11.45 -18.17
C TYR A 66 5.52 10.57 -16.92
N ARG A 67 6.48 9.63 -16.93
CA ARG A 67 6.72 8.71 -15.81
C ARG A 67 7.70 9.33 -14.80
N PRO A 68 7.24 10.03 -13.74
CA PRO A 68 8.16 10.47 -12.71
C PRO A 68 8.75 9.27 -11.96
N PRO A 69 9.94 9.42 -11.36
CA PRO A 69 10.47 8.44 -10.42
C PRO A 69 9.49 8.21 -9.27
N LEU A 70 9.36 6.95 -8.85
CA LEU A 70 8.52 6.61 -7.69
C LEU A 70 9.16 7.14 -6.41
N ARG A 71 8.36 7.80 -5.59
CA ARG A 71 8.76 8.19 -4.23
C ARG A 71 8.59 6.99 -3.31
N ILE A 72 9.65 6.19 -3.19
CA ILE A 72 9.68 4.93 -2.42
C ILE A 72 10.42 5.06 -1.08
N ASP A 73 11.04 6.22 -0.84
CA ASP A 73 11.66 6.54 0.44
C ASP A 73 10.66 6.28 1.57
N ARG A 74 11.13 5.76 2.70
CA ARG A 74 10.28 5.57 3.87
C ARG A 74 10.81 6.45 4.97
N ARG A 75 9.92 7.07 5.73
CA ARG A 75 10.32 7.69 6.99
C ARG A 75 11.11 6.67 7.83
N PRO A 76 12.28 7.03 8.36
CA PRO A 76 13.02 6.15 9.25
C PRO A 76 12.17 5.90 10.49
N GLY A 77 11.59 4.72 10.58
CA GLY A 77 11.02 4.21 11.81
C GLY A 77 12.14 3.69 12.70
N LYS A 78 12.02 3.88 14.01
CA LYS A 78 12.76 3.08 15.00
C LYS A 78 11.82 2.02 15.58
N PRO A 79 11.42 1.00 14.79
CA PRO A 79 10.49 -0.01 15.28
C PRO A 79 11.13 -0.75 16.45
N ARG A 80 10.44 -0.81 17.59
CA ARG A 80 10.91 -1.55 18.77
C ARG A 80 11.07 -3.04 18.52
N ASN A 81 10.21 -3.60 17.68
CA ASN A 81 10.16 -5.03 17.37
C ASN A 81 10.38 -5.27 15.88
N GLN A 82 11.08 -6.37 15.57
CA GLN A 82 11.22 -6.86 14.21
C GLN A 82 9.88 -7.32 13.63
N HIS A 83 9.82 -7.42 12.31
CA HIS A 83 8.63 -7.88 11.61
C HIS A 83 8.39 -9.37 11.83
N ASN A 84 7.21 -9.73 12.35
CA ASN A 84 6.76 -11.12 12.45
C ASN A 84 5.80 -11.45 11.29
N ALA A 85 6.18 -12.42 10.45
CA ALA A 85 5.40 -12.84 9.29
C ALA A 85 4.09 -13.57 9.67
N GLU A 86 4.09 -14.33 10.75
CA GLU A 86 2.92 -15.11 11.22
C GLU A 86 1.78 -14.20 11.69
N LEU A 87 2.11 -12.98 12.11
CA LEU A 87 1.15 -11.98 12.58
C LEU A 87 0.78 -10.98 11.49
N CYS A 88 1.38 -11.03 10.31
CA CYS A 88 1.16 -10.05 9.26
C CYS A 88 0.20 -10.56 8.19
N GLN A 89 -0.90 -9.83 7.97
CA GLN A 89 -1.88 -10.18 6.95
C GLN A 89 -1.25 -10.23 5.55
N ALA A 90 -0.40 -9.26 5.20
CA ALA A 90 0.25 -9.25 3.90
C ALA A 90 1.22 -10.41 3.69
N CYS A 91 1.84 -10.95 4.75
CA CYS A 91 2.68 -12.15 4.62
C CYS A 91 1.83 -13.39 4.36
N LYS A 92 0.69 -13.51 5.05
CA LYS A 92 -0.28 -14.59 4.83
C LYS A 92 -0.83 -14.56 3.41
N ASP A 93 -1.06 -13.36 2.87
CA ASP A 93 -1.54 -13.17 1.50
C ASP A 93 -0.40 -13.21 0.46
N GLY A 94 0.87 -13.43 0.84
CA GLY A 94 2.03 -13.51 -0.06
C GLY A 94 2.58 -12.16 -0.56
N LEU A 95 1.92 -11.05 -0.24
CA LEU A 95 2.16 -9.72 -0.80
C LEU A 95 3.14 -8.84 0.00
N CYS A 96 3.73 -9.34 1.09
CA CYS A 96 4.61 -8.53 1.97
C CYS A 96 6.02 -8.32 1.41
N ARG A 97 6.49 -9.23 0.54
CA ARG A 97 7.84 -9.22 -0.03
C ARG A 97 7.94 -8.46 -1.35
N GLU A 98 6.82 -8.25 -2.02
CA GLU A 98 6.80 -7.52 -3.27
C GLU A 98 7.22 -6.06 -3.05
N GLU A 99 8.18 -5.58 -3.84
CA GLU A 99 8.39 -4.15 -4.00
C GLU A 99 7.20 -3.53 -4.73
N TRP A 100 7.26 -2.26 -5.12
CA TRP A 100 6.22 -1.66 -5.94
C TRP A 100 6.15 -2.39 -7.29
N THR A 101 5.32 -3.42 -7.37
CA THR A 101 5.01 -4.16 -8.59
C THR A 101 3.80 -3.49 -9.24
N PHE A 102 3.95 -3.13 -10.51
CA PHE A 102 2.84 -2.67 -11.34
C PHE A 102 2.67 -3.70 -12.44
N SER A 103 1.77 -4.66 -12.25
CA SER A 103 1.22 -5.49 -13.32
C SER A 103 0.16 -4.70 -14.07
#